data_AF-A0A381YRJ0-F1
#
_entry.id   AF-A0A381YRJ0-F1
#
_cell.length_a   1.000
_cell.length_b   1.000
_cell.length_c   1.000
_cell.angle_alpha   90.00
_cell.angle_beta   90.00
_cell.angle_gamma   90.00
#
_symmetry.space_group_name_H-M   'P 1'
#
loop_
_entity.id
_entity.type
_entity.pdbx_description
1 polymer ?
#
loop_
_entity_poly.entity_id
_entity_poly.type
_entity_poly.pdbx_seq_one_letter_code
_entity_poly.pdbx_strand_id
1 'polypeptide(L)'
;MFSFLKKILPKKRFKQSEASSSMESPLPEDPDSTQKNTGYQQVFNQKQSRRKAMGTIFKGLTAGTALASSSCSPFMDPDHREEAELKWDEYFKGHYQLMTDQEKEETVQRLTRLHQLKTQQHLSMSFTPAKKGVLFGYAFNISKCRGYMDCVNACVKENNQDRKSKMQYIKIFENKKGSMGLETADSNYFHEVPAEGHFYMGTQCFQCENPPCTKVCPVRATWKEPDGIVVIDYDWCIGCRYCEAACPYWARRFNWGEPQVPQEEVNPNQHYLGNRMRKKGVMEKCTFCIQRTRTGKNPACVEACPTGARIFG
;
A
#
# COMPACT_ATOMS: atom_id res chain seq x y z
N MET A 1 44.32 -49.90 -16.17
CA MET A 1 44.87 -49.02 -15.12
C MET A 1 43.74 -48.31 -14.37
N PHE A 2 42.82 -49.09 -13.80
CA PHE A 2 41.64 -48.61 -13.05
C PHE A 2 41.53 -49.41 -11.77
N SER A 3 42.21 -48.96 -10.72
CA SER A 3 41.93 -49.31 -9.33
C SER A 3 42.83 -48.44 -8.47
N PHE A 4 42.22 -47.71 -7.54
CA PHE A 4 42.75 -47.04 -6.34
C PHE A 4 42.31 -45.59 -6.24
N LEU A 5 41.15 -45.37 -5.60
CA LEU A 5 40.87 -44.30 -4.64
C LEU A 5 39.39 -44.37 -4.22
N LYS A 6 39.06 -45.38 -3.40
CA LYS A 6 37.83 -45.43 -2.60
C LYS A 6 38.19 -45.95 -1.22
N LYS A 7 38.43 -45.01 -0.30
CA LYS A 7 38.46 -45.09 1.18
C LYS A 7 38.88 -43.65 1.53
N ILE A 8 38.09 -42.82 2.20
CA ILE A 8 37.78 -42.84 3.63
C ILE A 8 36.58 -41.88 3.84
N LEU A 9 35.59 -42.31 4.64
CA LEU A 9 34.71 -41.55 5.58
C LEU A 9 33.22 -41.99 5.55
N PRO A 10 32.54 -42.05 6.73
CA PRO A 10 31.55 -43.08 7.04
C PRO A 10 30.09 -42.67 6.79
N LYS A 11 29.27 -43.66 6.40
CA LYS A 11 27.81 -43.58 6.30
C LYS A 11 27.16 -43.46 7.69
N LYS A 12 26.47 -42.35 7.96
CA LYS A 12 25.42 -42.30 9.00
C LYS A 12 24.05 -42.44 8.34
N ARG A 13 23.34 -43.50 8.75
CA ARG A 13 21.95 -43.81 8.42
C ARG A 13 21.01 -42.75 9.01
N PHE A 14 20.08 -42.23 8.21
CA PHE A 14 18.83 -41.65 8.72
C PHE A 14 17.66 -42.53 8.27
N LYS A 15 16.86 -42.95 9.24
CA LYS A 15 15.67 -43.80 9.09
C LYS A 15 14.56 -43.05 8.35
N GLN A 16 13.91 -43.72 7.41
CA GLN A 16 12.54 -43.42 6.99
C GLN A 16 11.57 -43.89 8.08
N SER A 17 10.58 -43.06 8.39
CA SER A 17 9.31 -43.51 8.98
C SER A 17 8.17 -42.79 8.26
N GLU A 18 7.26 -43.59 7.72
CA GLU A 18 6.02 -43.18 7.08
C GLU A 18 5.07 -42.50 8.08
N ALA A 19 4.36 -41.46 7.63
CA ALA A 19 3.07 -41.07 8.19
C ALA A 19 2.30 -40.27 7.13
N SER A 20 1.28 -40.90 6.56
CA SER A 20 0.17 -40.25 5.88
C SER A 20 -0.61 -39.39 6.87
N SER A 21 -0.85 -38.12 6.56
CA SER A 21 -1.99 -37.36 7.07
C SER A 21 -2.13 -36.07 6.28
N SER A 22 -3.30 -35.90 5.68
CA SER A 22 -3.84 -34.64 5.18
C SER A 22 -3.59 -33.51 6.20
N MET A 23 -2.93 -32.44 5.76
CA MET A 23 -2.92 -31.15 6.46
C MET A 23 -3.82 -30.19 5.69
N GLU A 24 -5.13 -30.32 5.90
CA GLU A 24 -6.03 -29.17 5.81
C GLU A 24 -5.59 -28.17 6.88
N SER A 25 -5.11 -27.01 6.44
CA SER A 25 -4.91 -25.87 7.33
C SER A 25 -6.28 -25.39 7.82
N PRO A 26 -6.54 -25.31 9.13
CA PRO A 26 -7.80 -24.80 9.62
C PRO A 26 -7.93 -23.32 9.22
N LEU A 27 -9.04 -22.97 8.58
CA LEU A 27 -9.54 -21.60 8.61
C LEU A 27 -9.71 -21.21 10.08
N PRO A 28 -9.30 -20.00 10.51
CA PRO A 28 -9.54 -19.59 11.88
C PRO A 28 -11.05 -19.42 12.09
N GLU A 29 -11.64 -20.35 12.83
CA GLU A 29 -12.94 -20.17 13.45
C GLU A 29 -12.88 -19.03 14.46
N ASP A 30 -13.91 -18.20 14.44
CA ASP A 30 -14.12 -16.99 15.23
C ASP A 30 -14.42 -17.37 16.69
N PRO A 31 -13.51 -17.11 17.66
CA PRO A 31 -13.79 -17.35 19.05
C PRO A 31 -14.05 -16.01 19.73
N ASP A 32 -15.33 -15.75 20.00
CA ASP A 32 -15.80 -14.88 21.06
C ASP A 32 -15.57 -13.36 20.88
N SER A 33 -16.68 -12.65 21.09
CA SER A 33 -16.92 -11.20 21.11
C SER A 33 -16.12 -10.41 22.16
N THR A 34 -14.87 -10.78 22.39
CA THR A 34 -13.97 -10.08 23.30
C THR A 34 -13.67 -8.69 22.73
N GLN A 35 -13.98 -7.65 23.52
CA GLN A 35 -13.78 -6.24 23.21
C GLN A 35 -12.43 -6.01 22.52
N LYS A 36 -12.46 -5.70 21.22
CA LYS A 36 -11.27 -5.24 20.49
C LYS A 36 -10.88 -3.89 21.08
N ASN A 37 -9.67 -3.81 21.64
CA ASN A 37 -9.16 -2.58 22.24
C ASN A 37 -9.12 -1.46 21.19
N THR A 38 -9.79 -0.34 21.49
CA THR A 38 -9.80 0.85 20.61
C THR A 38 -8.40 1.41 20.39
N GLY A 39 -8.21 2.29 19.39
CA GLY A 39 -6.92 2.98 19.17
C GLY A 39 -6.35 3.62 20.45
N TYR A 40 -7.20 4.30 21.21
CA TYR A 40 -6.87 4.83 22.54
C TYR A 40 -6.49 3.73 23.54
N GLN A 41 -7.24 2.63 23.60
CA GLN A 41 -6.92 1.52 24.51
C GLN A 41 -5.63 0.78 24.11
N GLN A 42 -5.27 0.73 22.82
CA GLN A 42 -4.01 0.16 22.36
C GLN A 42 -2.79 0.96 22.85
N VAL A 43 -2.93 2.29 22.97
CA VAL A 43 -1.88 3.20 23.42
C VAL A 43 -1.85 3.32 24.95
N PHE A 44 -3.00 3.54 25.58
CA PHE A 44 -3.08 3.90 26.99
C PHE A 44 -3.36 2.72 27.94
N ASN A 45 -3.89 1.60 27.44
CA ASN A 45 -4.26 0.44 28.26
C ASN A 45 -3.17 -0.65 28.31
N GLN A 46 -1.91 -0.30 28.02
CA GLN A 46 -0.78 -1.19 28.25
C GLN A 46 -0.38 -1.20 29.74
N LYS A 47 -0.17 -2.38 30.35
CA LYS A 47 0.37 -2.50 31.71
C LYS A 47 1.75 -1.81 31.79
N GLN A 48 1.79 -0.62 32.39
CA GLN A 48 3.01 0.19 32.52
C GLN A 48 3.79 -0.19 33.78
N SER A 49 5.10 -0.40 33.65
CA SER A 49 6.00 -0.35 34.81
C SER A 49 6.37 1.11 35.10
N ARG A 50 6.72 1.46 36.36
CA ARG A 50 7.13 2.84 36.74
C ARG A 50 8.19 3.44 35.81
N ARG A 51 9.11 2.61 35.30
CA ARG A 51 10.19 3.00 34.40
C ARG A 51 9.69 3.27 32.96
N LYS A 52 8.68 2.53 32.48
CA LYS A 52 8.00 2.81 31.20
C LYS A 52 7.08 4.02 31.30
N ALA A 53 6.40 4.20 32.43
CA ALA A 53 5.51 5.35 32.66
C ALA A 53 6.24 6.70 32.51
N MET A 54 7.44 6.85 33.07
CA MET A 54 8.23 8.08 32.87
C MET A 54 8.64 8.32 31.41
N GLY A 55 8.95 7.26 30.65
CA GLY A 55 9.25 7.37 29.22
C GLY A 55 8.03 7.69 28.35
N THR A 56 6.85 7.15 28.70
CA THR A 56 5.57 7.43 28.03
C THR A 56 5.10 8.85 28.32
N ILE A 57 5.25 9.33 29.56
CA ILE A 57 4.95 10.71 29.94
C ILE A 57 5.86 11.68 29.19
N PHE A 58 7.18 11.42 29.09
CA PHE A 58 8.10 12.31 28.38
C PHE A 58 7.83 12.39 26.86
N LYS A 59 7.43 11.28 26.24
CA LYS A 59 7.04 11.22 24.81
C LYS A 59 5.64 11.78 24.56
N GLY A 60 4.72 11.64 25.51
CA GLY A 60 3.36 12.17 25.46
C GLY A 60 3.29 13.66 25.75
N LEU A 61 4.12 14.20 26.64
CA LEU A 61 4.09 15.62 27.01
C LEU A 61 4.52 16.54 25.86
N THR A 62 5.44 16.11 25.00
CA THR A 62 6.02 16.94 23.92
C THR A 62 5.12 17.00 22.68
N ALA A 63 4.36 15.94 22.38
CA ALA A 63 3.35 15.97 21.31
C ALA A 63 1.96 16.40 21.82
N GLY A 64 1.66 16.13 23.10
CA GLY A 64 0.33 16.30 23.70
C GLY A 64 0.00 17.72 24.13
N THR A 65 0.97 18.43 24.72
CA THR A 65 0.70 19.76 25.31
C THR A 65 0.50 20.84 24.25
N ALA A 66 1.17 20.77 23.10
CA ALA A 66 0.99 21.74 22.03
C ALA A 66 -0.38 21.64 21.34
N LEU A 67 -0.93 20.43 21.20
CA LEU A 67 -2.24 20.22 20.58
C LEU A 67 -3.39 20.46 21.58
N ALA A 68 -3.28 19.98 22.82
CA ALA A 68 -4.33 20.16 23.83
C ALA A 68 -4.48 21.62 24.34
N SER A 69 -3.42 22.42 24.27
CA SER A 69 -3.51 23.86 24.61
C SER A 69 -4.17 24.68 23.48
N SER A 70 -4.00 24.27 22.23
CA SER A 70 -4.67 24.92 21.09
C SER A 70 -6.18 24.67 21.08
N SER A 71 -6.65 23.45 21.37
CA SER A 71 -8.09 23.14 21.39
C SER A 71 -8.90 23.88 22.48
N CYS A 72 -8.23 24.42 23.50
CA CYS A 72 -8.89 25.06 24.66
C CYS A 72 -8.80 26.59 24.66
N SER A 73 -8.31 27.23 23.58
CA SER A 73 -8.29 28.69 23.50
C SER A 73 -9.69 29.25 23.18
N PRO A 74 -10.27 30.11 24.04
CA PRO A 74 -11.60 30.69 23.82
C PRO A 74 -11.63 31.71 22.65
N PHE A 75 -10.48 32.01 22.05
CA PHE A 75 -10.34 32.96 20.94
C PHE A 75 -10.12 32.28 19.57
N MET A 76 -10.16 30.95 19.50
CA MET A 76 -10.03 30.24 18.23
C MET A 76 -11.36 30.18 17.48
N ASP A 77 -11.27 30.39 16.18
CA ASP A 77 -12.34 30.15 15.23
C ASP A 77 -12.88 28.71 15.38
N PRO A 78 -14.21 28.48 15.36
CA PRO A 78 -14.80 27.16 15.55
C PRO A 78 -14.24 26.08 14.61
N ASP A 79 -13.98 26.42 13.35
CA ASP A 79 -13.45 25.48 12.35
C ASP A 79 -12.01 25.06 12.69
N HIS A 80 -11.18 25.99 13.19
CA HIS A 80 -9.83 25.68 13.64
C HIS A 80 -9.80 24.83 14.91
N ARG A 81 -10.77 25.00 15.81
CA ARG A 81 -10.90 24.15 17.00
C ARG A 81 -11.29 22.73 16.62
N GLU A 82 -12.28 22.58 15.74
CA GLU A 82 -12.69 21.28 15.19
C GLU A 82 -11.53 20.59 14.47
N GLU A 83 -10.78 21.31 13.63
CA GLU A 83 -9.61 20.77 12.94
C GLU A 83 -8.56 20.22 13.93
N ALA A 84 -8.32 20.91 15.05
CA ALA A 84 -7.37 20.49 16.09
C ALA A 84 -7.84 19.22 16.81
N GLU A 85 -9.13 19.12 17.16
CA GLU A 85 -9.75 17.95 17.77
C GLU A 85 -9.68 16.73 16.84
N LEU A 86 -10.04 16.89 15.56
CA LEU A 86 -9.95 15.81 14.58
C LEU A 86 -8.50 15.37 14.33
N LYS A 87 -7.54 16.29 14.31
CA LYS A 87 -6.11 15.93 14.21
C LYS A 87 -5.62 15.14 15.43
N TRP A 88 -6.15 15.45 16.61
CA TRP A 88 -5.84 14.74 17.83
C TRP A 88 -6.33 13.30 17.77
N ASP A 89 -7.59 13.09 17.40
CA ASP A 89 -8.17 11.75 17.30
C ASP A 89 -7.46 10.90 16.22
N GLU A 90 -7.06 11.53 15.11
CA GLU A 90 -6.32 10.87 14.06
C GLU A 90 -4.92 10.42 14.52
N TYR A 91 -4.28 11.17 15.41
CA TYR A 91 -2.98 10.81 15.98
C TYR A 91 -3.05 9.54 16.85
N PHE A 92 -4.16 9.34 17.58
CA PHE A 92 -4.37 8.19 18.46
C PHE A 92 -5.13 7.02 17.81
N LYS A 93 -5.31 7.07 16.49
CA LYS A 93 -5.95 5.99 15.73
C LYS A 93 -5.19 4.67 15.87
N GLY A 94 -5.94 3.58 15.97
CA GLY A 94 -5.40 2.22 15.97
C GLY A 94 -4.91 1.75 14.60
N HIS A 95 -4.25 0.60 14.58
CA HIS A 95 -3.86 -0.06 13.34
C HIS A 95 -5.10 -0.55 12.57
N TYR A 96 -5.20 -0.27 11.26
CA TYR A 96 -6.41 -0.57 10.47
C TYR A 96 -6.91 -2.02 10.57
N GLN A 97 -6.01 -3.01 10.60
CA GLN A 97 -6.42 -4.42 10.74
C GLN A 97 -7.06 -4.76 12.10
N LEU A 98 -6.84 -3.93 13.11
CA LEU A 98 -7.36 -4.13 14.47
C LEU A 98 -8.63 -3.32 14.72
N MET A 99 -8.92 -2.33 13.86
CA MET A 99 -10.09 -1.48 13.98
C MET A 99 -11.38 -2.27 13.69
N THR A 100 -12.41 -1.98 14.48
CA THR A 100 -13.79 -2.35 14.19
C THR A 100 -14.31 -1.59 12.98
N ASP A 101 -15.43 -2.04 12.39
CA ASP A 101 -16.01 -1.34 11.24
C ASP A 101 -16.57 0.03 11.63
N GLN A 102 -17.04 0.19 12.87
CA GLN A 102 -17.40 1.50 13.42
C GLN A 102 -16.19 2.44 13.48
N GLU A 103 -15.05 2.00 14.02
CA GLU A 103 -13.84 2.82 14.08
C GLU A 103 -13.33 3.19 12.67
N LYS A 104 -13.50 2.30 11.69
CA LYS A 104 -13.14 2.59 10.29
C LYS A 104 -14.06 3.65 9.69
N GLU A 105 -15.37 3.55 9.91
CA GLU A 105 -16.36 4.55 9.50
C GLU A 105 -16.03 5.92 10.11
N GLU A 106 -15.83 5.98 11.43
CA GLU A 106 -15.42 7.21 12.13
C GLU A 106 -14.13 7.80 11.58
N THR A 107 -13.14 6.95 11.27
CA THR A 107 -11.88 7.39 10.65
C THR A 107 -12.11 7.99 9.26
N VAL A 108 -12.94 7.34 8.43
CA VAL A 108 -13.26 7.83 7.08
C VAL A 108 -14.00 9.17 7.14
N GLN A 109 -14.95 9.31 8.06
CA GLN A 109 -15.66 10.57 8.30
C GLN A 109 -14.72 11.68 8.74
N ARG A 110 -13.83 11.38 9.71
CA ARG A 110 -12.81 12.30 10.21
C ARG A 110 -11.86 12.77 9.10
N LEU A 111 -11.33 11.87 8.29
CA LEU A 111 -10.46 12.21 7.17
C LEU A 111 -11.17 13.05 6.11
N THR A 112 -12.43 12.75 5.83
CA THR A 112 -13.25 13.51 4.88
C THR A 112 -13.53 14.92 5.41
N ARG A 113 -13.85 15.06 6.69
CA ARG A 113 -14.09 16.35 7.34
C ARG A 113 -12.82 17.20 7.40
N LEU A 114 -11.68 16.62 7.77
CA LEU A 114 -10.37 17.29 7.74
C LEU A 114 -10.03 17.81 6.33
N HIS A 115 -10.34 17.04 5.28
CA HIS A 115 -10.16 17.50 3.91
C HIS A 115 -11.07 18.68 3.57
N GLN A 116 -12.34 18.60 3.96
CA GLN A 116 -13.31 19.67 3.73
C GLN A 116 -12.90 20.97 4.42
N LEU A 117 -12.46 20.90 5.69
CA LEU A 117 -11.95 22.07 6.42
C LEU A 117 -10.73 22.69 5.73
N LYS A 118 -9.81 21.85 5.24
CA LYS A 118 -8.57 22.33 4.60
C LYS A 118 -8.76 22.92 3.20
N THR A 119 -9.68 22.36 2.42
CA THR A 119 -9.77 22.64 0.96
C THR A 119 -11.10 23.25 0.54
N GLN A 120 -12.09 23.30 1.43
CA GLN A 120 -13.48 23.66 1.14
C GLN A 120 -14.16 22.77 0.08
N GLN A 121 -13.59 21.60 -0.21
CA GLN A 121 -14.14 20.65 -1.17
C GLN A 121 -14.61 19.38 -0.47
N HIS A 122 -15.66 18.78 -1.04
CA HIS A 122 -16.17 17.50 -0.60
C HIS A 122 -15.45 16.36 -1.34
N LEU A 123 -14.98 15.37 -0.58
CA LEU A 123 -14.56 14.08 -1.11
C LEU A 123 -15.46 12.97 -0.59
N SER A 124 -15.51 11.86 -1.31
CA SER A 124 -16.13 10.62 -0.86
C SER A 124 -15.02 9.62 -0.57
N MET A 125 -14.93 9.11 0.65
CA MET A 125 -13.98 8.08 1.01
C MET A 125 -14.71 6.81 1.43
N SER A 126 -14.22 5.66 0.97
CA SER A 126 -14.73 4.34 1.31
C SER A 126 -13.66 3.51 2.03
N PHE A 127 -14.11 2.49 2.76
CA PHE A 127 -13.26 1.45 3.36
C PHE A 127 -13.75 0.05 2.98
N THR A 128 -14.40 -0.07 1.81
CA THR A 128 -15.00 -1.31 1.31
C THR A 128 -14.06 -2.50 1.52
N PRO A 129 -14.47 -3.54 2.27
CA PRO A 129 -13.59 -4.63 2.63
C PRO A 129 -13.18 -5.48 1.41
N ALA A 130 -12.18 -6.33 1.58
CA ALA A 130 -11.83 -7.33 0.57
C ALA A 130 -13.04 -8.21 0.22
N LYS A 131 -13.19 -8.52 -1.07
CA LYS A 131 -14.26 -9.40 -1.56
C LYS A 131 -13.95 -10.84 -1.13
N LYS A 132 -14.86 -11.45 -0.38
CA LYS A 132 -14.72 -12.85 0.07
C LYS A 132 -14.75 -13.80 -1.13
N GLY A 133 -13.83 -14.77 -1.16
CA GLY A 133 -13.77 -15.79 -2.22
C GLY A 133 -13.34 -15.27 -3.59
N VAL A 134 -12.83 -14.05 -3.66
CA VAL A 134 -12.31 -13.44 -4.90
C VAL A 134 -10.80 -13.38 -4.81
N LEU A 135 -10.10 -13.59 -5.93
CA LEU A 135 -8.68 -13.31 -6.07
C LEU A 135 -8.48 -12.51 -7.34
N PHE A 136 -7.97 -11.28 -7.23
CA PHE A 136 -7.73 -10.45 -8.40
C PHE A 136 -6.45 -10.85 -9.12
N GLY A 137 -6.57 -11.05 -10.44
CA GLY A 137 -5.48 -11.34 -11.35
C GLY A 137 -5.18 -10.17 -12.28
N TYR A 138 -3.93 -10.10 -12.73
CA TYR A 138 -3.49 -9.16 -13.74
C TYR A 138 -2.57 -9.86 -14.74
N ALA A 139 -2.83 -9.67 -16.03
CA ALA A 139 -1.98 -10.14 -17.11
C ALA A 139 -1.58 -8.99 -18.02
N PHE A 140 -0.36 -9.06 -18.55
CA PHE A 140 0.17 -8.07 -19.47
C PHE A 140 0.59 -8.75 -20.78
N ASN A 141 -0.08 -8.41 -21.87
CA ASN A 141 0.23 -8.89 -23.21
C ASN A 141 1.28 -7.98 -23.86
N ILE A 142 2.54 -8.44 -23.79
CA ILE A 142 3.71 -7.72 -24.32
C ILE A 142 3.59 -7.50 -25.84
N SER A 143 3.01 -8.45 -26.58
CA SER A 143 2.84 -8.37 -28.03
C SER A 143 1.86 -7.27 -28.47
N LYS A 144 0.95 -6.85 -27.58
CA LYS A 144 -0.04 -5.78 -27.85
C LYS A 144 0.43 -4.40 -27.39
N CYS A 145 1.42 -4.30 -26.51
CA CYS A 145 1.85 -3.00 -26.01
C CYS A 145 2.62 -2.22 -27.09
N ARG A 146 2.25 -0.95 -27.30
CA ARG A 146 2.85 -0.06 -28.30
C ARG A 146 3.54 1.16 -27.71
N GLY A 147 3.67 1.22 -26.38
CA GLY A 147 4.42 2.31 -25.72
C GLY A 147 3.66 3.62 -25.51
N TYR A 148 2.36 3.71 -25.84
CA TYR A 148 1.58 4.96 -25.81
C TYR A 148 1.42 5.64 -24.42
N MET A 149 1.72 4.93 -23.33
CA MET A 149 1.70 5.45 -21.96
C MET A 149 0.36 5.99 -21.41
N ASP A 150 -0.78 5.85 -22.11
CA ASP A 150 -2.12 6.22 -21.59
C ASP A 150 -2.41 5.57 -20.23
N CYS A 151 -1.98 4.32 -20.07
CA CYS A 151 -2.10 3.58 -18.83
C CYS A 151 -1.34 4.23 -17.65
N VAL A 152 -0.21 4.90 -17.92
CA VAL A 152 0.57 5.65 -16.92
C VAL A 152 -0.19 6.90 -16.53
N ASN A 153 -0.64 7.69 -17.51
CA ASN A 153 -1.37 8.94 -17.29
C ASN A 153 -2.68 8.69 -16.52
N ALA A 154 -3.43 7.67 -16.90
CA ALA A 154 -4.65 7.27 -16.20
C ALA A 154 -4.37 6.84 -14.76
N CYS A 155 -3.27 6.12 -14.51
CA CYS A 155 -2.89 5.72 -13.15
C CYS A 155 -2.50 6.92 -12.28
N VAL A 156 -1.79 7.89 -12.85
CA VAL A 156 -1.36 9.13 -12.19
C VAL A 156 -2.55 10.01 -11.81
N LYS A 157 -3.54 10.12 -12.70
CA LYS A 157 -4.79 10.85 -12.46
C LYS A 157 -5.67 10.14 -11.44
N GLU A 158 -6.00 8.87 -11.69
CA GLU A 158 -6.91 8.08 -10.84
C GLU A 158 -6.43 7.97 -9.39
N ASN A 159 -5.12 7.77 -9.22
CA ASN A 159 -4.53 7.48 -7.92
C ASN A 159 -3.91 8.70 -7.25
N ASN A 160 -4.26 9.93 -7.65
CA ASN A 160 -3.79 11.17 -7.03
C ASN A 160 -2.26 11.18 -6.79
N GLN A 161 -1.48 10.72 -7.78
CA GLN A 161 -0.02 10.62 -7.63
C GLN A 161 0.62 12.01 -7.67
N ASP A 162 1.68 12.19 -6.90
CA ASP A 162 2.38 13.49 -6.81
C ASP A 162 2.88 13.99 -8.18
N ARG A 163 2.47 15.20 -8.56
CA ARG A 163 2.91 15.87 -9.78
C ARG A 163 4.32 16.42 -9.64
N LYS A 164 4.70 16.88 -8.44
CA LYS A 164 6.00 17.53 -8.20
C LYS A 164 7.16 16.58 -8.40
N SER A 165 7.08 15.37 -7.83
CA SER A 165 8.10 14.32 -8.02
C SER A 165 7.93 13.54 -9.33
N LYS A 166 6.92 13.87 -10.15
CA LYS A 166 6.53 13.10 -11.35
C LYS A 166 6.37 11.61 -11.02
N MET A 167 5.69 11.32 -9.91
CA MET A 167 5.56 9.97 -9.40
C MET A 167 4.78 9.10 -10.39
N GLN A 168 5.31 7.90 -10.65
CA GLN A 168 4.70 6.93 -11.53
C GLN A 168 4.75 5.52 -10.91
N TYR A 169 3.58 4.93 -10.69
CA TYR A 169 3.45 3.53 -10.28
C TYR A 169 3.73 2.54 -11.41
N ILE A 170 3.54 2.98 -12.65
CA ILE A 170 3.73 2.20 -13.85
C ILE A 170 4.94 2.74 -14.59
N LYS A 171 5.85 1.86 -14.99
CA LYS A 171 6.94 2.19 -15.93
C LYS A 171 6.77 1.34 -17.19
N ILE A 172 6.93 1.95 -18.35
CA ILE A 172 6.98 1.24 -19.63
C ILE A 172 8.41 1.28 -20.11
N PHE A 173 8.94 0.11 -20.43
CA PHE A 173 10.29 -0.09 -20.92
C PHE A 173 10.25 -0.47 -22.40
N GLU A 174 10.97 0.29 -23.22
CA GLU A 174 11.23 -0.04 -24.61
C GLU A 174 12.41 -1.02 -24.70
N ASN A 175 12.23 -2.11 -25.44
CA ASN A 175 13.22 -3.14 -25.67
C ASN A 175 13.39 -3.40 -27.16
N LYS A 176 14.63 -3.63 -27.60
CA LYS A 176 14.89 -4.18 -28.94
C LYS A 176 14.44 -5.64 -28.99
N LYS A 177 13.79 -6.03 -30.08
CA LYS A 177 13.45 -7.44 -30.33
C LYS A 177 14.72 -8.30 -30.26
N GLY A 178 14.66 -9.38 -29.49
CA GLY A 178 15.80 -10.27 -29.23
C GLY A 178 16.48 -10.05 -27.87
N SER A 179 16.20 -8.94 -27.16
CA SER A 179 16.57 -8.76 -25.75
C SER A 179 15.32 -8.57 -24.89
N MET A 180 15.25 -9.22 -23.74
CA MET A 180 14.19 -8.99 -22.73
C MET A 180 14.76 -8.45 -21.40
N GLY A 181 16.04 -8.14 -21.38
CA GLY A 181 16.74 -7.68 -20.20
C GLY A 181 16.36 -6.26 -19.82
N LEU A 182 15.87 -6.07 -18.59
CA LEU A 182 15.50 -4.76 -18.05
C LEU A 182 16.69 -3.79 -17.99
N GLU A 183 17.91 -4.33 -17.92
CA GLU A 183 19.17 -3.61 -17.93
C GLU A 183 19.48 -2.96 -19.29
N THR A 184 18.99 -3.55 -20.38
CA THR A 184 19.14 -3.01 -21.75
C THR A 184 17.94 -2.18 -22.20
N ALA A 185 16.89 -2.14 -21.37
CA ALA A 185 15.64 -1.51 -21.72
C ALA A 185 15.63 -0.02 -21.39
N ASP A 186 15.06 0.80 -22.26
CA ASP A 186 14.94 2.24 -22.03
C ASP A 186 13.56 2.59 -21.45
N SER A 187 13.54 3.26 -20.30
CA SER A 187 12.31 3.78 -19.70
C SER A 187 12.06 5.27 -19.95
N ASN A 188 12.98 5.95 -20.64
CA ASN A 188 13.01 7.39 -20.89
C ASN A 188 13.13 7.70 -22.39
N TYR A 189 12.31 7.03 -23.21
CA TYR A 189 12.24 7.30 -24.64
C TYR A 189 11.39 8.53 -24.95
N PHE A 190 11.84 9.38 -25.88
CA PHE A 190 11.20 10.64 -26.30
C PHE A 190 11.06 10.74 -27.82
N HIS A 191 10.51 9.70 -28.44
CA HIS A 191 10.20 9.66 -29.87
C HIS A 191 8.82 9.05 -30.11
N GLU A 192 8.37 9.06 -31.37
CA GLU A 192 7.12 8.43 -31.76
C GLU A 192 7.18 6.92 -31.53
N VAL A 193 6.09 6.36 -31.02
CA VAL A 193 5.94 4.93 -30.73
C VAL A 193 4.74 4.37 -31.49
N PRO A 194 4.77 3.10 -31.93
CA PRO A 194 5.83 2.11 -31.70
C PRO A 194 7.05 2.29 -32.61
N ALA A 195 8.26 2.20 -32.04
CA ALA A 195 9.50 2.18 -32.81
C ALA A 195 9.68 0.84 -33.56
N GLU A 196 10.21 0.93 -34.78
CA GLU A 196 10.49 -0.26 -35.60
C GLU A 196 11.53 -1.17 -34.91
N GLY A 197 11.31 -2.48 -34.95
CA GLY A 197 12.21 -3.45 -34.32
C GLY A 197 12.17 -3.48 -32.78
N HIS A 198 11.27 -2.72 -32.15
CA HIS A 198 11.13 -2.68 -30.68
C HIS A 198 9.83 -3.31 -30.19
N PHE A 199 9.78 -3.62 -28.90
CA PHE A 199 8.57 -3.99 -28.16
C PHE A 199 8.58 -3.34 -26.77
N TYR A 200 7.42 -3.26 -26.14
CA TYR A 200 7.24 -2.50 -24.90
C TYR A 200 6.76 -3.40 -23.76
N MET A 201 7.42 -3.30 -22.62
CA MET A 201 7.06 -4.06 -21.42
C MET A 201 6.75 -3.14 -20.25
N GLY A 202 5.57 -3.29 -19.65
CA GLY A 202 5.17 -2.52 -18.49
C GLY A 202 5.53 -3.21 -17.18
N THR A 203 6.16 -2.49 -16.25
CA THR A 203 6.31 -2.93 -14.85
C THR A 203 5.48 -2.06 -13.91
N GLN A 204 4.99 -2.69 -12.85
CA GLN A 204 4.19 -2.09 -11.78
C GLN A 204 4.23 -3.02 -10.57
N CYS A 205 3.45 -2.74 -9.53
CA CYS A 205 3.25 -3.72 -8.47
C CYS A 205 2.36 -4.86 -8.98
N PHE A 206 2.90 -6.08 -8.97
CA PHE A 206 2.21 -7.29 -9.45
C PHE A 206 1.36 -7.98 -8.37
N GLN A 207 1.21 -7.40 -7.16
CA GLN A 207 0.48 -7.98 -6.03
C GLN A 207 0.89 -9.44 -5.74
N CYS A 208 2.18 -9.65 -5.50
CA CYS A 208 2.75 -11.00 -5.36
C CYS A 208 2.01 -11.85 -4.31
N GLU A 209 1.80 -13.13 -4.62
CA GLU A 209 1.18 -14.10 -3.70
C GLU A 209 1.98 -14.30 -2.41
N ASN A 210 3.31 -14.32 -2.53
CA ASN A 210 4.26 -14.35 -1.42
C ASN A 210 5.09 -13.05 -1.39
N PRO A 211 4.53 -11.92 -0.92
CA PRO A 211 5.14 -10.62 -1.10
C PRO A 211 6.32 -10.41 -0.12
N PRO A 212 7.57 -10.27 -0.59
CA PRO A 212 8.71 -10.01 0.29
C PRO A 212 8.58 -8.66 1.01
N CYS A 213 7.96 -7.69 0.34
CA CYS A 213 7.74 -6.34 0.85
C CYS A 213 6.86 -6.26 2.12
N THR A 214 6.01 -7.24 2.41
CA THR A 214 5.22 -7.28 3.66
C THR A 214 6.03 -7.83 4.82
N LYS A 215 6.87 -8.84 4.57
CA LYS A 215 7.71 -9.50 5.59
C LYS A 215 8.75 -8.59 6.20
N VAL A 216 9.24 -7.62 5.43
CA VAL A 216 10.30 -6.68 5.86
C VAL A 216 9.77 -5.43 6.56
N CYS A 217 8.45 -5.26 6.67
CA CYS A 217 7.88 -4.08 7.31
C CYS A 217 7.90 -4.22 8.85
N PRO A 218 8.74 -3.46 9.58
CA PRO A 218 8.92 -3.65 11.02
C PRO A 218 7.66 -3.30 11.83
N VAL A 219 6.82 -2.40 11.31
CA VAL A 219 5.59 -1.93 11.95
C VAL A 219 4.33 -2.58 11.38
N ARG A 220 4.46 -3.51 10.43
CA ARG A 220 3.34 -4.19 9.75
C ARG A 220 2.34 -3.27 9.03
N ALA A 221 2.76 -2.09 8.59
CA ALA A 221 1.93 -1.15 7.81
C ALA A 221 1.54 -1.65 6.40
N THR A 222 1.99 -2.83 5.98
CA THR A 222 1.67 -3.40 4.67
C THR A 222 1.44 -4.91 4.80
N TRP A 223 0.33 -5.38 4.25
CA TRP A 223 -0.11 -6.78 4.30
C TRP A 223 -0.82 -7.16 2.99
N LYS A 224 -1.15 -8.45 2.83
CA LYS A 224 -1.95 -8.96 1.72
C LYS A 224 -3.40 -9.13 2.21
N GLU A 225 -4.35 -8.54 1.51
CA GLU A 225 -5.78 -8.73 1.76
C GLU A 225 -6.25 -10.07 1.17
N PRO A 226 -7.38 -10.63 1.65
CA PRO A 226 -7.95 -11.88 1.13
C PRO A 226 -8.23 -11.87 -0.38
N ASP A 227 -8.46 -10.70 -0.97
CA ASP A 227 -8.69 -10.50 -2.41
C ASP A 227 -7.40 -10.48 -3.26
N GLY A 228 -6.25 -10.75 -2.64
CA GLY A 228 -4.93 -10.80 -3.27
C GLY A 228 -4.22 -9.46 -3.35
N ILE A 229 -4.91 -8.34 -3.10
CA ILE A 229 -4.31 -7.01 -3.16
C ILE A 229 -3.37 -6.84 -1.97
N VAL A 230 -2.09 -6.57 -2.23
CA VAL A 230 -1.18 -6.10 -1.19
C VAL A 230 -1.55 -4.65 -0.91
N VAL A 231 -1.67 -4.22 0.35
CA VAL A 231 -2.08 -2.85 0.71
C VAL A 231 -1.02 -2.17 1.56
N ILE A 232 -1.10 -0.84 1.67
CA ILE A 232 -0.31 -0.06 2.63
C ILE A 232 -1.29 0.80 3.41
N ASP A 233 -1.23 0.71 4.74
CA ASP A 233 -1.78 1.76 5.58
C ASP A 233 -0.80 2.93 5.60
N TYR A 234 -1.16 4.01 4.90
CA TYR A 234 -0.33 5.21 4.82
C TYR A 234 -0.18 5.89 6.19
N ASP A 235 -1.13 5.74 7.11
CA ASP A 235 -1.02 6.41 8.40
C ASP A 235 -0.06 5.69 9.33
N TRP A 236 -0.02 4.35 9.23
CA TRP A 236 0.88 3.50 10.00
C TRP A 236 2.29 3.38 9.41
N CYS A 237 2.47 3.73 8.14
CA CYS A 237 3.76 3.67 7.47
C CYS A 237 4.76 4.68 8.07
N ILE A 238 5.84 4.18 8.66
CA ILE A 238 6.92 5.01 9.25
C ILE A 238 8.01 5.44 8.26
N GLY A 239 7.89 5.08 6.98
CA GLY A 239 8.85 5.52 5.97
C GLY A 239 10.25 4.89 6.04
N CYS A 240 10.43 3.72 6.67
CA CYS A 240 11.74 3.05 6.76
C CYS A 240 12.27 2.48 5.43
N ARG A 241 11.41 2.41 4.40
CA ARG A 241 11.76 2.02 3.01
C ARG A 241 12.33 0.62 2.80
N TYR A 242 12.38 -0.26 3.80
CA TYR A 242 12.79 -1.66 3.60
C TYR A 242 11.92 -2.41 2.58
N CYS A 243 10.63 -2.10 2.52
CA CYS A 243 9.73 -2.68 1.52
C CYS A 243 10.05 -2.23 0.08
N GLU A 244 10.73 -1.09 -0.10
CA GLU A 244 11.26 -0.63 -1.39
C GLU A 244 12.41 -1.54 -1.83
N ALA A 245 13.40 -1.72 -0.96
CA ALA A 245 14.58 -2.55 -1.22
C ALA A 245 14.23 -4.04 -1.42
N ALA A 246 13.22 -4.54 -0.72
CA ALA A 246 12.79 -5.94 -0.85
C ALA A 246 11.95 -6.22 -2.11
N CYS A 247 11.49 -5.19 -2.84
CA CYS A 247 10.63 -5.40 -4.00
C CYS A 247 11.49 -5.70 -5.25
N PRO A 248 11.38 -6.90 -5.86
CA PRO A 248 12.20 -7.25 -7.02
C PRO A 248 11.85 -6.44 -8.28
N TYR A 249 10.70 -5.77 -8.28
CA TYR A 249 10.19 -4.96 -9.40
C TYR A 249 10.38 -3.47 -9.18
N TRP A 250 10.96 -3.07 -8.04
CA TRP A 250 11.07 -1.68 -7.60
C TRP A 250 9.75 -0.91 -7.74
N ALA A 251 8.64 -1.58 -7.39
CA ALA A 251 7.27 -1.11 -7.64
C ALA A 251 6.69 -0.25 -6.51
N ARG A 252 7.49 0.04 -5.49
CA ARG A 252 7.14 0.88 -4.35
C ARG A 252 7.74 2.27 -4.59
N ARG A 253 7.00 3.33 -4.25
CA ARG A 253 7.42 4.73 -4.40
C ARG A 253 7.39 5.40 -3.03
N PHE A 254 8.36 6.27 -2.76
CA PHE A 254 8.45 6.98 -1.49
C PHE A 254 8.13 8.46 -1.67
N ASN A 255 7.32 9.01 -0.78
CA ASN A 255 7.02 10.43 -0.75
C ASN A 255 8.13 11.20 -0.03
N TRP A 256 9.10 11.70 -0.79
CA TRP A 256 10.17 12.54 -0.26
C TRP A 256 9.69 13.91 0.22
N GLY A 257 8.71 14.48 -0.49
CA GLY A 257 8.06 15.74 -0.16
C GLY A 257 6.59 15.53 0.20
N GLU A 258 5.92 16.64 0.51
CA GLU A 258 4.46 16.65 0.59
C GLU A 258 3.89 16.53 -0.83
N PRO A 259 3.07 15.51 -1.15
CA PRO A 259 2.50 15.34 -2.48
C PRO A 259 1.68 16.56 -2.92
N GLN A 260 1.91 17.00 -4.16
CA GLN A 260 1.18 18.11 -4.78
C GLN A 260 0.38 17.59 -5.97
N VAL A 261 -0.93 17.70 -5.88
CA VAL A 261 -1.89 17.41 -6.95
C VAL A 261 -2.75 18.66 -7.12
N PRO A 262 -2.86 19.22 -8.34
CA PRO A 262 -3.75 20.35 -8.61
C PRO A 262 -5.16 20.02 -8.13
N GLN A 263 -5.82 20.95 -7.44
CA GLN A 263 -7.08 20.68 -6.75
C GLN A 263 -8.18 20.25 -7.73
N GLU A 264 -8.17 20.82 -8.93
CA GLU A 264 -9.04 20.51 -10.06
C GLU A 264 -8.83 19.11 -10.64
N GLU A 265 -7.67 18.48 -10.40
CA GLU A 265 -7.34 17.13 -10.86
C GLU A 265 -7.53 16.06 -9.78
N VAL A 266 -7.77 16.45 -8.53
CA VAL A 266 -7.95 15.51 -7.43
C VAL A 266 -9.17 14.63 -7.70
N ASN A 267 -8.97 13.32 -7.68
CA ASN A 267 -10.05 12.37 -7.70
C ASN A 267 -10.76 12.36 -6.32
N PRO A 268 -12.03 12.80 -6.24
CA PRO A 268 -12.76 12.88 -4.98
C PRO A 268 -13.24 11.52 -4.51
N ASN A 269 -13.29 10.49 -5.37
CA ASN A 269 -13.73 9.15 -5.02
C ASN A 269 -12.54 8.32 -4.53
N GLN A 270 -12.40 8.22 -3.22
CA GLN A 270 -11.23 7.68 -2.56
C GLN A 270 -11.52 6.40 -1.79
N HIS A 271 -10.48 5.59 -1.62
CA HIS A 271 -10.49 4.47 -0.68
C HIS A 271 -9.39 4.67 0.35
N TYR A 272 -9.67 4.33 1.62
CA TYR A 272 -8.76 4.52 2.74
C TYR A 272 -7.37 3.89 2.51
N LEU A 273 -7.33 2.65 2.01
CA LEU A 273 -6.10 1.92 1.62
C LEU A 273 -5.65 2.15 0.16
N GLY A 274 -6.24 3.15 -0.52
CA GLY A 274 -6.15 3.32 -1.98
C GLY A 274 -5.60 4.66 -2.41
N ASN A 275 -6.36 5.35 -3.26
CA ASN A 275 -5.96 6.59 -3.92
C ASN A 275 -6.10 7.88 -3.08
N ARG A 276 -6.32 7.80 -1.76
CA ARG A 276 -6.39 9.02 -0.94
C ARG A 276 -5.13 9.86 -1.03
N MET A 277 -5.19 11.14 -0.70
CA MET A 277 -3.98 11.98 -0.65
C MET A 277 -3.03 11.46 0.44
N ARG A 278 -1.75 11.30 0.10
CA ARG A 278 -0.74 10.73 1.01
C ARG A 278 0.04 11.84 1.68
N LYS A 279 0.60 11.54 2.85
CA LYS A 279 1.50 12.44 3.58
C LYS A 279 2.96 12.25 3.11
N LYS A 280 3.81 13.22 3.44
CA LYS A 280 5.27 13.08 3.31
C LYS A 280 5.76 11.90 4.16
N GLY A 281 6.78 11.19 3.66
CA GLY A 281 7.49 10.18 4.43
C GLY A 281 6.82 8.80 4.44
N VAL A 282 5.86 8.54 3.56
CA VAL A 282 5.20 7.22 3.45
C VAL A 282 5.51 6.55 2.12
N MET A 283 5.37 5.23 2.12
CA MET A 283 5.48 4.41 0.93
C MET A 283 4.13 4.31 0.23
N GLU A 284 4.18 4.22 -1.09
CA GLU A 284 3.03 3.99 -1.95
C GLU A 284 3.33 2.94 -3.01
N LYS A 285 2.28 2.48 -3.69
CA LYS A 285 2.36 1.57 -4.83
C LYS A 285 1.00 1.45 -5.52
N CYS A 286 0.99 0.83 -6.70
CA CYS A 286 -0.23 0.34 -7.32
C CYS A 286 -1.01 -0.58 -6.35
N THR A 287 -2.29 -0.32 -6.17
CA THR A 287 -3.27 -1.07 -5.35
C THR A 287 -4.34 -1.73 -6.22
N PHE A 288 -4.05 -1.95 -7.50
CA PHE A 288 -5.05 -2.34 -8.51
C PHE A 288 -6.29 -1.45 -8.49
N CYS A 289 -6.12 -0.15 -8.23
CA CYS A 289 -7.20 0.81 -8.08
C CYS A 289 -8.31 0.26 -7.17
N ILE A 290 -7.97 -0.11 -5.94
CA ILE A 290 -8.87 -0.71 -4.95
C ILE A 290 -10.24 0.01 -4.82
N GLN A 291 -10.24 1.33 -5.00
CA GLN A 291 -11.45 2.18 -5.02
C GLN A 291 -12.40 1.87 -6.20
N ARG A 292 -11.91 1.22 -7.26
CA ARG A 292 -12.64 0.81 -8.47
C ARG A 292 -12.92 -0.70 -8.47
N THR A 293 -11.90 -1.52 -8.21
CA THR A 293 -12.00 -2.97 -8.38
C THR A 293 -12.92 -3.63 -7.38
N ARG A 294 -12.95 -3.12 -6.13
CA ARG A 294 -13.91 -3.59 -5.12
C ARG A 294 -15.36 -3.24 -5.45
N THR A 295 -15.60 -2.24 -6.30
CA THR A 295 -16.94 -1.87 -6.81
C THR A 295 -17.26 -2.46 -8.19
N GLY A 296 -16.44 -3.40 -8.67
CA GLY A 296 -16.68 -4.12 -9.93
C GLY A 296 -16.23 -3.37 -11.19
N LYS A 297 -15.50 -2.27 -11.06
CA LYS A 297 -14.92 -1.53 -12.18
C LYS A 297 -13.49 -1.98 -12.47
N ASN A 298 -13.05 -1.84 -13.71
CA ASN A 298 -11.66 -2.12 -14.07
C ASN A 298 -10.70 -1.07 -13.47
N PRO A 299 -9.43 -1.41 -13.23
CA PRO A 299 -8.40 -0.43 -12.93
C PRO A 299 -8.28 0.61 -14.04
N ALA A 300 -7.99 1.87 -13.70
CA ALA A 300 -7.89 2.95 -14.68
C ALA A 300 -6.88 2.66 -15.79
N CYS A 301 -5.76 2.01 -15.46
CA CYS A 301 -4.73 1.66 -16.44
C CYS A 301 -5.17 0.57 -17.44
N VAL A 302 -6.16 -0.25 -17.09
CA VAL A 302 -6.74 -1.27 -17.97
C VAL A 302 -7.70 -0.61 -18.95
N GLU A 303 -8.62 0.21 -18.46
CA GLU A 303 -9.59 0.93 -19.31
C GLU A 303 -8.93 1.91 -20.27
N ALA A 304 -7.88 2.60 -19.81
CA ALA A 304 -7.17 3.57 -20.65
C ALA A 304 -6.24 2.92 -21.68
N CYS A 305 -6.03 1.61 -21.66
CA CYS A 305 -5.07 0.97 -22.56
C CYS A 305 -5.69 0.79 -23.97
N PRO A 306 -5.28 1.57 -24.99
CA PRO A 306 -5.94 1.57 -26.29
C PRO A 306 -5.76 0.24 -27.06
N THR A 307 -4.71 -0.51 -26.74
CA THR A 307 -4.41 -1.78 -27.42
C THR A 307 -4.94 -3.00 -26.67
N GLY A 308 -5.54 -2.82 -25.49
CA GLY A 308 -5.95 -3.93 -24.63
C GLY A 308 -4.79 -4.82 -24.19
N ALA A 309 -3.59 -4.25 -24.03
CA ALA A 309 -2.41 -4.98 -23.55
C ALA A 309 -2.51 -5.36 -22.07
N ARG A 310 -3.36 -4.67 -21.29
CA ARG A 310 -3.56 -4.89 -19.86
C ARG A 310 -4.89 -5.62 -19.67
N ILE A 311 -4.86 -6.74 -18.94
CA ILE A 311 -6.03 -7.55 -18.64
C ILE A 311 -6.10 -7.70 -17.11
N PHE A 312 -7.30 -7.54 -16.57
CA PHE A 312 -7.59 -7.64 -15.14
C PHE A 312 -8.91 -8.36 -14.93
N GLY A 313 -9.02 -9.15 -13.86
CA GLY A 313 -10.22 -9.93 -13.52
C GLY A 313 -10.13 -10.57 -12.16
#